data_AF-A0A2V9V0J0-F1
#
_entry.id   AF-A0A2V9V0J0-F1
#
_cell.length_a   1.000
_cell.length_b   1.000
_cell.length_c   1.000
_cell.angle_alpha   90.00
_cell.angle_beta   90.00
_cell.angle_gamma   90.00
#
_symmetry.space_group_name_H-M   'P 1'
#
loop_
_entity.id
_entity.type
_entity.pdbx_description
1 polymer ?
#
loop_
_entity_poly.entity_id
_entity_poly.type
_entity_poly.pdbx_seq_one_letter_code
_entity_poly.pdbx_strand_id
1 'polypeptide(L)'
;MGRREKQRRQEGLWIVHTELPRTVAHPFYEQLNRVLEARHFDEWVVRQCAHFYAEKMGRPSLAPGRYFRLLLIGYFEGIDSERGIAWRAADSLALRSFLGVGLNEMPPDHSTISRTRLIGVAVRFIPRFAHIVTVDKRLRLWPR
;
A
#
# COMPACT_ATOMS: atom_id res chain seq x y z
N MET A 1 -43.48 13.18 13.24
CA MET A 1 -43.01 12.51 12.02
C MET A 1 -42.25 13.52 11.16
N GLY A 2 -40.91 13.47 11.16
CA GLY A 2 -40.08 14.42 10.39
C GLY A 2 -39.94 14.00 8.93
N ARG A 3 -40.33 14.86 7.99
CA ARG A 3 -40.10 14.68 6.55
C ARG A 3 -38.61 14.81 6.26
N ARG A 4 -37.96 13.70 5.87
CA ARG A 4 -36.68 13.74 5.14
C ARG A 4 -36.96 14.24 3.73
N GLU A 5 -36.83 15.54 3.51
CA GLU A 5 -36.66 16.07 2.14
C GLU A 5 -35.34 15.55 1.59
N LYS A 6 -35.44 14.58 0.67
CA LYS A 6 -34.31 14.07 -0.09
C LYS A 6 -33.81 15.20 -0.99
N GLN A 7 -32.87 16.01 -0.50
CA GLN A 7 -31.98 16.79 -1.35
C GLN A 7 -31.18 15.81 -2.22
N ARG A 8 -31.73 15.46 -3.37
CA ARG A 8 -30.95 14.93 -4.50
C ARG A 8 -30.09 16.09 -4.99
N ARG A 9 -28.94 16.31 -4.36
CA ARG A 9 -27.88 17.11 -4.96
C ARG A 9 -27.55 16.46 -6.30
N GLN A 10 -27.69 17.20 -7.40
CA GLN A 10 -27.12 16.78 -8.67
C GLN A 10 -25.61 16.87 -8.49
N GLU A 11 -24.97 15.72 -8.38
CA GLU A 11 -23.51 15.63 -8.35
C GLU A 11 -22.99 15.95 -9.75
N GLY A 12 -21.93 16.76 -9.84
CA GLY A 12 -21.27 17.05 -11.12
C GLY A 12 -20.80 15.76 -11.77
N LEU A 13 -21.04 15.60 -13.08
CA LEU A 13 -20.69 14.39 -13.84
C LEU A 13 -19.17 14.16 -13.93
N TRP A 14 -18.39 15.23 -13.77
CA TRP A 14 -16.93 15.23 -13.92
C TRP A 14 -16.30 15.77 -12.64
N ILE A 15 -15.28 15.07 -12.16
CA ILE A 15 -14.42 15.50 -11.05
C ILE A 15 -12.98 15.44 -11.57
N VAL A 16 -12.22 16.53 -11.46
CA VAL A 16 -10.79 16.49 -11.78
C VAL A 16 -10.02 15.86 -10.63
N HIS A 17 -8.94 15.15 -10.92
CA HIS A 17 -8.18 14.41 -9.92
C HIS A 17 -7.71 15.27 -8.72
N THR A 18 -7.46 16.56 -8.94
CA THR A 18 -7.09 17.54 -7.91
C THR A 18 -8.21 17.88 -6.94
N GLU A 19 -9.46 17.65 -7.35
CA GLU A 19 -10.67 17.90 -6.56
C GLU A 19 -11.17 16.66 -5.81
N LEU A 20 -10.50 15.51 -5.98
CA LEU A 20 -10.80 14.34 -5.16
C LEU A 20 -10.61 14.70 -3.68
N PRO A 21 -11.61 14.41 -2.81
CA PRO A 21 -11.46 14.63 -1.40
C PRO A 21 -10.20 13.94 -0.90
N ARG A 22 -9.23 14.75 -0.46
CA ARG A 22 -8.14 14.23 0.36
C ARG A 22 -8.79 13.92 1.69
N THR A 23 -9.13 12.66 1.90
CA THR A 23 -9.57 12.21 3.22
C THR A 23 -8.47 12.60 4.21
N VAL A 24 -8.84 12.87 5.46
CA VAL A 24 -7.87 12.97 6.56
C VAL A 24 -7.35 11.54 6.83
N ALA A 25 -6.80 10.91 5.80
CA ALA A 25 -6.08 9.67 5.93
C ALA A 25 -4.92 9.99 6.85
N HIS A 26 -4.86 9.23 7.93
CA HIS A 26 -3.82 9.35 8.91
C HIS A 26 -2.45 9.45 8.19
N PRO A 27 -1.62 10.50 8.44
CA PRO A 27 -0.43 10.83 7.63
C PRO A 27 0.68 9.77 7.70
N PHE A 28 0.43 8.67 8.41
CA PHE A 28 1.32 7.54 8.58
C PHE A 28 1.87 7.00 7.27
N TYR A 29 1.03 6.70 6.27
CA TYR A 29 1.53 6.07 5.04
C TYR A 29 2.34 7.05 4.17
N GLU A 30 2.04 8.35 4.21
CA GLU A 30 2.89 9.37 3.60
C GLU A 30 4.24 9.49 4.32
N GLN A 31 4.23 9.49 5.66
CA GLN A 31 5.44 9.53 6.46
C GLN A 31 6.28 8.26 6.31
N LEU A 32 5.61 7.11 6.19
CA LEU A 32 6.24 5.82 5.92
C LEU A 32 6.91 5.86 4.55
N ASN A 33 6.22 6.35 3.52
CA ASN A 33 6.82 6.59 2.20
C ASN A 33 8.12 7.40 2.30
N ARG A 34 8.09 8.54 3.00
CA ARG A 34 9.29 9.38 3.18
C ARG A 34 10.44 8.63 3.86
N VAL A 35 10.14 7.78 4.84
CA VAL A 35 11.16 6.95 5.52
C VAL A 35 11.70 5.86 4.59
N LEU A 36 10.84 5.19 3.82
CA LEU A 36 11.24 4.16 2.86
C LEU A 36 12.11 4.76 1.75
N GLU A 37 11.73 5.92 1.21
CA GLU A 37 12.48 6.65 0.19
C GLU A 37 13.84 7.11 0.71
N ALA A 38 13.89 7.73 1.90
CA ALA A 38 15.15 8.18 2.51
C ALA A 38 16.15 7.04 2.79
N ARG A 39 15.70 5.78 2.77
CA ARG A 39 16.52 4.59 2.98
C ARG A 39 16.73 3.78 1.69
N HIS A 40 16.32 4.30 0.54
CA HIS A 40 16.38 3.60 -0.76
C HIS A 40 15.77 2.19 -0.68
N PHE A 41 14.65 2.05 0.03
CA PHE A 41 14.06 0.76 0.35
C PHE A 41 13.75 -0.07 -0.90
N ASP A 42 13.11 0.53 -1.91
CA ASP A 42 12.70 -0.19 -3.11
C ASP A 42 13.91 -0.72 -3.91
N GLU A 43 14.95 0.09 -4.08
CA GLU A 43 16.22 -0.33 -4.72
C GLU A 43 16.89 -1.46 -3.94
N TRP A 44 16.91 -1.34 -2.61
CA TRP A 44 17.50 -2.35 -1.75
C TRP A 44 16.72 -3.67 -1.83
N VAL A 45 15.39 -3.64 -1.77
CA VAL A 45 14.55 -4.83 -1.90
C VAL A 45 14.75 -5.48 -3.27
N VAL A 46 14.81 -4.70 -4.36
CA VAL A 46 15.09 -5.24 -5.70
C VAL A 46 16.42 -6.00 -5.71
N ARG A 47 17.48 -5.45 -5.11
CA ARG A 47 18.78 -6.14 -5.00
C ARG A 47 18.69 -7.44 -4.19
N GLN A 48 17.93 -7.43 -3.09
CA GLN A 48 17.76 -8.63 -2.25
C GLN A 48 16.91 -9.71 -2.94
N CYS A 49 15.95 -9.29 -3.77
CA CYS A 49 15.03 -10.17 -4.47
C CYS A 49 15.50 -10.57 -5.87
N ALA A 50 16.64 -10.05 -6.35
CA ALA A 50 17.13 -10.26 -7.71
C ALA A 50 17.20 -11.75 -8.11
N HIS A 51 17.58 -12.64 -7.19
CA HIS A 51 17.66 -14.08 -7.48
C HIS A 51 16.28 -14.76 -7.63
N PHE A 52 15.20 -14.13 -7.17
CA PHE A 52 13.83 -14.65 -7.24
C PHE A 52 13.04 -14.08 -8.42
N TYR A 53 13.54 -13.03 -9.09
CA TYR A 53 12.92 -12.41 -10.26
C TYR A 53 13.76 -12.72 -11.49
N ALA A 54 13.19 -13.41 -12.47
CA ALA A 54 13.83 -13.61 -13.75
C ALA A 54 13.88 -12.29 -14.55
N GLU A 55 14.98 -12.04 -15.28
CA GLU A 55 15.18 -10.83 -16.09
C GLU A 55 14.09 -10.62 -17.15
N LYS A 56 13.46 -11.71 -17.64
CA LYS A 56 12.27 -11.68 -18.49
C LYS A 56 11.67 -13.08 -18.58
N MET A 57 10.40 -13.24 -18.21
CA MET A 57 9.45 -14.20 -18.82
C MET A 57 8.04 -13.96 -18.25
N GLY A 58 7.10 -13.52 -19.11
CA GLY A 58 5.66 -13.45 -18.80
C GLY A 58 5.11 -12.11 -18.31
N ARG A 59 3.82 -12.10 -17.92
CA ARG A 59 3.08 -10.93 -17.40
C ARG A 59 3.89 -10.25 -16.29
N PRO A 60 4.05 -8.91 -16.30
CA PRO A 60 4.87 -8.22 -15.31
C PRO A 60 4.48 -8.67 -13.91
N SER A 61 5.42 -9.35 -13.24
CA SER A 61 5.27 -9.74 -11.85
C SER A 61 5.20 -8.49 -10.99
N LEU A 62 4.54 -8.60 -9.85
CA LEU A 62 4.45 -7.50 -8.91
C LEU A 62 5.86 -7.06 -8.52
N ALA A 63 6.18 -5.78 -8.69
CA ALA A 63 7.49 -5.25 -8.34
C ALA A 63 7.83 -5.57 -6.88
N PRO A 64 9.07 -6.00 -6.56
CA PRO A 64 9.44 -6.38 -5.20
C PRO A 64 9.06 -5.32 -4.16
N GLY A 65 9.42 -4.05 -4.38
CA GLY A 65 9.06 -2.96 -3.48
C GLY A 65 7.56 -2.87 -3.19
N ARG A 66 6.72 -2.98 -4.24
CA ARG A 66 5.26 -2.95 -4.10
C ARG A 66 4.72 -4.16 -3.33
N TYR A 67 5.31 -5.35 -3.54
CA TYR A 67 4.96 -6.55 -2.77
C TYR A 67 5.25 -6.35 -1.28
N PHE A 68 6.44 -5.90 -0.90
CA PHE A 68 6.78 -5.66 0.50
C PHE A 68 5.93 -4.54 1.12
N ARG A 69 5.58 -3.50 0.37
CA ARG A 69 4.65 -2.45 0.82
C ARG A 69 3.27 -3.02 1.15
N LEU A 70 2.74 -3.95 0.35
CA LEU A 70 1.49 -4.65 0.68
C LEU A 70 1.61 -5.45 1.99
N LEU A 71 2.76 -6.09 2.23
CA LEU A 71 3.00 -6.81 3.49
C LEU A 71 3.12 -5.86 4.68
N LEU A 72 3.69 -4.67 4.50
CA LEU A 72 3.71 -3.62 5.53
C LEU A 72 2.28 -3.16 5.89
N ILE A 73 1.39 -3.03 4.90
CA ILE A 73 -0.03 -2.74 5.17
C ILE A 73 -0.63 -3.85 6.05
N GLY A 74 -0.42 -5.11 5.68
CA GLY A 74 -0.88 -6.24 6.48
C GLY A 74 -0.32 -6.22 7.91
N TYR A 75 0.97 -5.97 8.06
CA TYR A 75 1.64 -5.89 9.36
C TYR A 75 1.10 -4.76 10.23
N PHE A 76 1.01 -3.54 9.70
CA PHE A 76 0.57 -2.38 10.47
C PHE A 76 -0.92 -2.43 10.78
N GLU A 77 -1.75 -2.90 9.87
CA GLU A 77 -3.21 -2.95 10.06
C GLU A 77 -3.72 -4.26 10.67
N GLY A 78 -2.83 -5.19 11.02
CA GLY A 78 -3.20 -6.49 11.59
C GLY A 78 -4.01 -7.36 10.63
N ILE A 79 -3.72 -7.28 9.32
CA ILE A 79 -4.42 -8.02 8.27
C ILE A 79 -3.53 -9.19 7.82
N ASP A 80 -3.92 -10.40 8.20
CA ASP A 80 -3.14 -11.61 7.94
C ASP A 80 -3.44 -12.27 6.58
N SER A 81 -4.48 -11.82 5.88
CA SER A 81 -4.92 -12.42 4.62
C SER A 81 -4.53 -11.59 3.40
N GLU A 82 -4.00 -12.24 2.35
CA GLU A 82 -3.69 -11.60 1.07
C GLU A 82 -4.94 -10.96 0.43
N ARG A 83 -6.12 -11.56 0.65
CA ARG A 83 -7.42 -11.00 0.25
C ARG A 83 -7.76 -9.73 1.03
N GLY A 84 -7.59 -9.75 2.35
CA GLY A 84 -7.82 -8.58 3.19
C GLY A 84 -6.89 -7.42 2.81
N ILE A 85 -5.61 -7.70 2.56
CA ILE A 85 -4.63 -6.69 2.12
C ILE A 85 -5.05 -6.09 0.77
N ALA A 86 -5.42 -6.94 -0.21
CA ALA A 86 -5.87 -6.48 -1.52
C ALA A 86 -7.13 -5.61 -1.43
N TRP A 87 -8.11 -5.99 -0.61
CA TRP A 87 -9.31 -5.19 -0.37
C TRP A 87 -8.97 -3.87 0.28
N ARG A 88 -8.12 -3.88 1.31
CA ARG A 88 -7.74 -2.68 2.02
C ARG A 88 -6.99 -1.69 1.13
N ALA A 89 -6.11 -2.18 0.26
CA ALA A 89 -5.42 -1.39 -0.74
C ALA A 89 -6.35 -0.79 -1.80
N ALA A 90 -7.44 -1.47 -2.15
CA ALA A 90 -8.46 -0.98 -3.08
C ALA A 90 -9.36 0.10 -2.46
N ASP A 91 -9.59 0.03 -1.15
CA ASP A 91 -10.53 0.90 -0.42
C ASP A 91 -9.96 2.29 -0.07
N SER A 92 -8.64 2.49 -0.14
CA SER A 92 -8.00 3.72 0.33
C SER A 92 -7.07 4.37 -0.69
N LEU A 93 -7.38 5.61 -1.07
CA LEU A 93 -6.53 6.45 -1.93
C LEU A 93 -5.12 6.65 -1.34
N ALA A 94 -4.99 6.78 -0.02
CA ALA A 94 -3.70 6.90 0.65
C ALA A 94 -2.86 5.63 0.49
N LEU A 95 -3.47 4.45 0.55
CA LEU A 95 -2.78 3.19 0.29
C LEU A 95 -2.43 3.01 -1.18
N ARG A 96 -3.29 3.46 -2.10
CA ARG A 96 -2.95 3.47 -3.53
C ARG A 96 -1.73 4.34 -3.80
N SER A 97 -1.67 5.53 -3.20
CA SER A 97 -0.50 6.41 -3.25
C SER A 97 0.74 5.77 -2.61
N PHE A 98 0.59 5.12 -1.45
CA PHE A 98 1.67 4.37 -0.79
C PHE A 98 2.26 3.25 -1.66
N LEU A 99 1.41 2.61 -2.48
CA LEU A 99 1.81 1.56 -3.42
C LEU A 99 2.31 2.09 -4.77
N GLY A 100 2.24 3.41 -5.00
CA GLY A 100 2.53 4.03 -6.29
C GLY A 100 1.62 3.50 -7.40
N VAL A 101 0.32 3.33 -7.10
CA VAL A 101 -0.70 2.90 -8.06
C VAL A 101 -1.51 4.12 -8.50
N GLY A 102 -1.60 4.33 -9.82
CA GLY A 102 -2.35 5.46 -10.37
C GLY A 102 -3.86 5.37 -10.11
N LEU A 103 -4.57 6.50 -10.17
CA LEU A 103 -6.03 6.55 -9.98
C LEU A 103 -6.79 5.68 -11.00
N ASN A 104 -6.22 5.53 -12.20
CA ASN A 104 -6.78 4.73 -13.30
C ASN A 104 -6.32 3.27 -13.28
N GLU A 105 -5.50 2.87 -12.30
CA GLU A 105 -4.93 1.52 -12.20
C GLU A 105 -5.52 0.77 -11.00
N MET A 106 -5.88 -0.50 -11.19
CA MET A 106 -6.31 -1.31 -10.04
C MET A 106 -5.09 -1.71 -9.20
N PRO A 107 -5.16 -1.61 -7.86
CA PRO A 107 -4.18 -2.21 -6.98
C PRO A 107 -4.05 -3.72 -7.24
N PRO A 108 -2.89 -4.32 -6.90
CA PRO A 108 -2.69 -5.75 -7.06
C PRO A 108 -3.78 -6.55 -6.36
N ASP A 109 -4.39 -7.48 -7.08
CA ASP A 109 -5.37 -8.39 -6.51
C ASP A 109 -4.69 -9.49 -5.68
N HIS A 110 -5.47 -10.18 -4.86
CA HIS A 110 -4.97 -11.26 -4.02
C HIS A 110 -4.29 -12.38 -4.83
N SER A 111 -4.72 -12.64 -6.07
CA SER A 111 -4.09 -13.64 -6.94
C SER A 111 -2.66 -13.25 -7.34
N THR A 112 -2.42 -11.95 -7.53
CA THR A 112 -1.10 -11.40 -7.84
C THR A 112 -0.20 -11.44 -6.60
N ILE A 113 -0.73 -11.12 -5.43
CA ILE A 113 -0.01 -11.22 -4.15
C ILE A 113 0.41 -12.68 -3.90
N SER A 114 -0.52 -13.61 -4.05
CA SER A 114 -0.29 -15.04 -3.81
C SER A 114 0.75 -15.63 -4.76
N ARG A 115 0.69 -15.29 -6.06
CA ARG A 115 1.68 -15.74 -7.05
C ARG A 115 3.08 -15.20 -6.82
N THR A 116 3.20 -14.05 -6.16
CA THR A 116 4.48 -13.43 -5.85
C THR A 116 5.08 -13.98 -4.55
N ARG A 117 4.43 -14.91 -3.83
CA ARG A 117 4.82 -15.37 -2.48
C ARG A 117 6.33 -15.63 -2.31
N LEU A 118 7.01 -14.66 -1.69
CA LEU A 118 8.41 -14.77 -1.25
C LEU A 118 8.47 -15.09 0.25
N ILE A 119 7.70 -16.08 0.72
CA ILE A 119 7.46 -16.32 2.16
C ILE A 119 8.78 -16.35 2.96
N GLY A 120 9.82 -17.02 2.45
CA GLY A 120 11.12 -17.11 3.14
C GLY A 120 11.86 -15.76 3.27
N VAL A 121 11.73 -14.85 2.30
CA VAL A 121 12.35 -13.52 2.34
C VAL A 121 11.50 -12.57 3.18
N ALA A 122 10.18 -12.55 2.92
CA ALA A 122 9.23 -11.71 3.63
C ALA A 122 9.27 -11.88 5.15
N VAL A 123 9.25 -13.13 5.63
CA VAL A 123 9.23 -13.45 7.07
C VAL A 123 10.50 -12.97 7.78
N ARG A 124 11.66 -12.99 7.12
CA ARG A 124 12.91 -12.48 7.71
C ARG A 124 13.02 -10.96 7.68
N PHE A 125 12.38 -10.33 6.70
CA PHE A 125 12.53 -8.90 6.42
C PHE A 125 11.54 -8.05 7.19
N ILE A 126 10.25 -8.44 7.22
CA ILE A 126 9.19 -7.60 7.78
C ILE A 126 9.45 -7.27 9.25
N PRO A 127 9.73 -8.21 10.17
CA PRO A 127 9.85 -7.87 11.58
C PRO A 127 11.07 -6.98 11.86
N ARG A 128 12.21 -7.27 11.22
CA ARG A 128 13.46 -6.52 11.43
C ARG A 128 13.39 -5.12 10.84
N PHE A 129 12.87 -4.99 9.62
CA PHE A 129 12.76 -3.70 8.96
C PHE A 129 11.60 -2.88 9.54
N ALA A 130 10.45 -3.50 9.81
CA ALA A 130 9.35 -2.83 10.51
C ALA A 130 9.80 -2.36 11.89
N HIS A 131 10.63 -3.11 12.63
CA HIS A 131 11.23 -2.62 13.87
C HIS A 131 12.11 -1.37 13.65
N ILE A 132 12.94 -1.34 12.60
CA ILE A 132 13.75 -0.15 12.26
C ILE A 132 12.87 1.06 11.91
N VAL A 133 11.76 0.81 11.23
CA VAL A 133 10.76 1.80 10.83
C VAL A 133 9.98 2.29 12.04
N THR A 134 9.55 1.42 12.95
CA THR A 134 8.78 1.79 14.15
C THR A 134 9.62 2.50 15.20
N VAL A 135 10.93 2.20 15.31
CA VAL A 135 11.84 2.96 16.19
C VAL A 135 12.24 4.32 15.61
N ASP A 136 11.99 4.57 14.33
CA ASP A 136 12.20 5.90 13.75
C ASP A 136 11.21 6.88 14.41
N LYS A 137 11.76 7.86 15.14
CA LYS A 137 10.94 8.85 15.87
C LYS A 137 9.99 9.61 14.96
N ARG A 138 10.25 9.64 13.65
CA ARG A 138 9.39 10.25 12.63
C ARG A 138 8.07 9.49 12.41
N LEU A 139 7.97 8.22 12.83
CA LEU A 139 6.78 7.37 12.66
C LEU A 139 5.93 7.21 13.93
N ARG A 140 6.15 8.07 14.94
CA ARG A 140 5.39 8.13 16.21
C ARG A 140 3.89 8.39 16.07
N LEU A 141 3.39 8.63 14.87
CA LEU A 141 1.99 8.99 14.63
C LEU A 141 1.06 7.77 14.67
N TRP A 142 1.54 6.52 14.64
CA TRP A 142 0.64 5.36 14.64
C TRP A 142 -0.38 5.40 15.79
N PRO A 143 -1.71 5.41 15.50
CA PRO A 143 -2.71 5.36 16.55
C PRO A 143 -2.59 4.00 17.24
N ARG A 144 -2.28 4.02 18.55
CA ARG A 144 -2.26 2.80 19.36
C ARG A 144 -3.66 2.20 19.48
#